data_AF-A0A2V7YWL8-F1
#
_entry.id   AF-A0A2V7YWL8-F1
#
_cell.length_a   1.000
_cell.length_b   1.000
_cell.length_c   1.000
_cell.angle_alpha   90.00
_cell.angle_beta   90.00
_cell.angle_gamma   90.00
#
_symmetry.space_group_name_H-M   'P 1'
#
loop_
_entity.id
_entity.type
_entity.pdbx_description
1 polymer ?
#
loop_
_entity_poly.entity_id
_entity_poly.type
_entity_poly.pdbx_seq_one_letter_code
_entity_poly.pdbx_strand_id
1 'polypeptide(L)'
;MRFLVACPECHRQFDATERHVGSSFLCSCGATVAVPVPQAHDAAVVRCSSCGAPREGTEPACRFCGAELTLHERDLDTICPGCMARVSGQARFCHHCGNPVLAGQAAAGESGYRCPACEGERPLASRRLGRANVALFDCSSCGGIWIEKEIFEVLADRARAGHLPEVFGGGAPSPAEIPPAPATAQPLRYRPCVTCGALMSRRNYGRKSGVIVDVCARHGLWFDLHELDSLLRWIREGGEARAEKLQREQEKMEIRQQRLGESLQPWNQPESERTIFSRHRSGVMGELASGLLGGAIRWFFE
;
A
#
# COMPACT_ATOMS: atom_id res chain seq x y z
N MET A 1 -14.74 30.67 1.35
CA MET A 1 -13.32 30.27 1.19
C MET A 1 -12.54 30.95 2.29
N ARG A 2 -11.81 30.22 3.14
CA ARG A 2 -11.02 30.84 4.22
C ARG A 2 -9.75 31.46 3.64
N PHE A 3 -9.47 32.71 3.97
CA PHE A 3 -8.27 33.42 3.53
C PHE A 3 -7.27 33.50 4.68
N LEU A 4 -6.16 32.78 4.57
CA LEU A 4 -5.15 32.70 5.62
C LEU A 4 -3.93 33.56 5.27
N VAL A 5 -3.44 34.31 6.24
CA VAL A 5 -2.21 35.11 6.12
C VAL A 5 -1.27 34.73 7.27
N ALA A 6 -0.01 34.51 6.95
CA ALA A 6 1.02 34.18 7.93
C ALA A 6 1.81 35.43 8.32
N CYS A 7 2.13 35.57 9.60
CA CYS A 7 3.10 36.56 10.06
C CYS A 7 4.47 36.32 9.39
N PRO A 8 5.14 37.35 8.86
CA PRO A 8 6.45 37.19 8.22
C PRO A 8 7.57 36.81 9.19
N GLU A 9 7.41 37.09 10.49
CA GLU A 9 8.43 36.80 11.50
C GLU A 9 8.20 35.48 12.24
N CYS A 10 7.01 35.29 12.81
CA CYS A 10 6.73 34.12 13.66
C CYS A 10 5.93 33.02 12.95
N HIS A 11 5.56 33.22 11.69
CA HIS A 11 4.76 32.28 10.87
C HIS A 11 3.40 31.86 11.43
N ARG A 12 2.91 32.51 12.50
CA ARG A 12 1.55 32.31 13.01
C ARG A 12 0.54 32.68 11.92
N GLN A 13 -0.42 31.78 11.69
CA GLN A 13 -1.48 31.95 10.70
C GLN A 13 -2.69 32.65 11.32
N PHE A 14 -3.27 33.58 10.55
CA PHE A 14 -4.46 34.33 10.91
C PHE A 14 -5.53 34.16 9.83
N ASP A 15 -6.78 34.05 10.25
CA ASP A 15 -7.92 34.17 9.33
C ASP A 15 -8.14 35.66 9.01
N ALA A 16 -7.93 36.03 7.76
CA ALA A 16 -8.12 37.37 7.23
C ALA A 16 -9.34 37.46 6.31
N THR A 17 -10.25 36.47 6.33
CA THR A 17 -11.45 36.42 5.47
C THR A 17 -12.32 37.67 5.61
N GLU A 18 -12.41 38.24 6.82
CA GLU A 18 -13.20 39.46 7.11
C GLU A 18 -12.38 40.75 7.06
N ARG A 19 -11.09 40.68 6.70
CA ARG A 19 -10.21 41.86 6.66
C ARG A 19 -10.14 42.44 5.26
N HIS A 20 -10.02 43.77 5.18
CA HIS A 20 -9.84 44.45 3.91
C HIS A 20 -8.47 44.11 3.30
N VAL A 21 -8.47 43.75 2.01
CA VAL A 21 -7.25 43.62 1.21
C VAL A 21 -6.47 44.94 1.24
N GLY A 22 -5.15 44.86 1.45
CA GLY A 22 -4.27 46.01 1.63
C GLY A 22 -4.24 46.58 3.06
N SER A 23 -5.12 46.14 3.96
CA SER A 23 -5.04 46.51 5.37
C SER A 23 -3.88 45.79 6.07
N SER A 24 -3.52 46.24 7.27
CA SER A 24 -2.55 45.57 8.12
C SER A 24 -3.04 45.45 9.56
N PHE A 25 -2.47 44.50 10.29
CA PHE A 25 -2.76 44.28 11.70
C PHE A 25 -1.54 43.79 12.46
N LEU A 26 -1.56 43.93 13.78
CA LEU A 26 -0.46 43.48 14.64
C LEU A 26 -0.59 41.99 14.97
N CYS A 27 0.49 41.25 14.74
CA CYS A 27 0.67 39.92 15.28
C CYS A 27 0.97 40.02 16.79
N SER A 28 0.65 38.97 17.55
CA SER A 28 1.04 38.85 18.95
C SER A 28 2.56 38.88 19.19
N CYS A 29 3.39 38.67 18.15
CA CYS A 29 4.84 38.81 18.24
C CYS A 29 5.34 40.25 18.02
N GLY A 30 4.44 41.21 17.74
CA GLY A 30 4.76 42.61 17.48
C GLY A 30 4.94 42.95 15.99
N ALA A 31 5.10 41.97 15.12
CA ALA A 31 5.21 42.20 13.68
C ALA A 31 3.90 42.70 13.07
N THR A 32 4.00 43.59 12.07
CA THR A 32 2.85 44.01 11.27
C THR A 32 2.60 43.02 10.14
N VAL A 33 1.39 42.48 10.06
CA VAL A 33 0.94 41.55 9.03
C VAL A 33 0.09 42.32 8.02
N ALA A 34 0.54 42.40 6.77
CA ALA A 34 -0.24 42.96 5.68
C ALA A 34 -1.20 41.90 5.11
N VAL A 35 -2.43 42.28 4.79
CA VAL A 35 -3.42 41.44 4.11
C VAL A 35 -3.19 41.59 2.60
N PRO A 36 -2.56 40.60 1.93
CA PRO A 36 -2.20 40.77 0.52
C PRO A 36 -3.43 40.70 -0.38
N VAL A 37 -3.31 41.22 -1.60
CA VAL A 37 -4.30 40.94 -2.66
C VAL A 37 -4.26 39.45 -2.95
N PRO A 38 -5.37 38.71 -2.77
CA PRO A 38 -5.40 37.30 -3.12
C PRO A 38 -5.13 37.18 -4.63
N GLN A 39 -4.02 36.55 -4.99
CA GLN A 39 -3.73 36.25 -6.37
C GLN A 39 -4.54 35.01 -6.74
N ALA A 40 -5.50 35.18 -7.65
CA ALA A 40 -6.15 34.04 -8.27
C ALA A 40 -5.08 33.26 -9.04
N HIS A 41 -4.93 31.99 -8.68
CA HIS A 41 -4.22 31.04 -9.52
C HIS A 41 -5.28 30.31 -10.33
N ASP A 42 -5.15 30.35 -11.66
CA ASP A 42 -5.91 29.44 -12.50
C ASP A 42 -5.57 28.02 -12.06
N ALA A 43 -6.58 27.29 -11.59
CA ALA A 43 -6.40 25.87 -11.35
C ALA A 43 -6.04 25.24 -12.70
N ALA A 44 -4.91 24.55 -12.78
CA ALA A 44 -4.56 23.79 -13.96
C ALA A 44 -5.69 22.78 -14.21
N VAL A 45 -6.51 23.04 -15.24
CA VAL A 45 -7.59 22.14 -15.62
C VAL A 45 -6.96 20.93 -16.27
N VAL A 46 -6.91 19.82 -15.54
CA VAL A 46 -6.50 18.55 -16.10
C VAL A 46 -7.58 18.07 -17.07
N ARG A 47 -7.20 17.77 -18.31
CA ARG A 47 -8.11 17.39 -19.39
C ARG A 47 -7.93 15.93 -19.76
N CYS A 48 -9.00 15.31 -20.23
CA CYS A 48 -8.95 13.97 -20.78
C CYS A 48 -8.04 13.92 -22.02
N SER A 49 -7.04 13.04 -22.04
CA SER A 49 -6.12 12.82 -23.16
C SER A 49 -6.83 12.26 -24.40
N SER A 50 -7.99 11.62 -24.22
CA SER A 50 -8.78 11.02 -25.30
C SER A 50 -9.73 12.02 -25.95
N CYS A 51 -10.47 12.82 -25.18
CA CYS A 51 -11.51 13.72 -25.72
C CYS A 51 -11.32 15.22 -25.40
N GLY A 52 -10.35 15.59 -24.58
CA GLY A 52 -10.07 16.99 -24.21
C GLY A 52 -11.01 17.59 -23.17
N ALA A 53 -12.05 16.87 -22.72
CA ALA A 53 -12.99 17.36 -21.73
C ALA A 53 -12.31 17.57 -20.36
N PRO A 54 -12.71 18.59 -19.57
CA PRO A 54 -12.15 18.81 -18.24
C PRO A 54 -12.47 17.63 -17.32
N ARG A 55 -11.49 17.22 -16.51
CA ARG A 55 -11.72 16.23 -15.45
C ARG A 55 -12.61 16.87 -14.39
N GLU A 56 -13.67 16.17 -14.01
CA GLU A 56 -14.53 16.53 -12.91
C GLU A 56 -14.56 15.41 -11.88
N GLY A 57 -14.30 15.76 -10.62
CA GLY A 57 -14.25 14.80 -9.52
C GLY A 57 -13.00 13.92 -9.50
N THR A 58 -13.09 12.81 -8.76
CA THR A 58 -11.98 11.88 -8.52
C THR A 58 -12.06 10.58 -9.32
N GLU A 59 -13.11 10.44 -10.14
CA GLU A 59 -13.42 9.20 -10.88
C GLU A 59 -12.25 8.74 -11.77
N PRO A 60 -12.05 7.42 -11.93
CA PRO A 60 -10.97 6.87 -12.75
C PRO A 60 -11.26 6.92 -14.25
N ALA A 61 -12.51 7.17 -14.66
CA ALA A 61 -12.92 7.27 -16.06
C ALA A 61 -13.46 8.67 -16.39
N CYS A 62 -13.25 9.10 -17.63
CA CYS A 62 -13.80 10.34 -18.14
C CYS A 62 -15.33 10.24 -18.22
N ARG A 63 -16.05 11.08 -17.49
CA ARG A 63 -17.53 11.13 -17.55
C ARG A 63 -18.11 11.45 -18.93
N PHE A 64 -17.30 12.02 -19.83
CA PHE A 64 -17.74 12.49 -21.14
C PHE A 64 -17.58 11.42 -22.22
N CYS A 65 -16.40 10.80 -22.33
CA CYS A 65 -16.12 9.79 -23.37
C CYS A 65 -15.99 8.36 -22.83
N GLY A 66 -16.00 8.16 -21.52
CA GLY A 66 -15.83 6.85 -20.88
C GLY A 66 -14.39 6.31 -20.88
N ALA A 67 -13.42 7.01 -21.47
CA ALA A 67 -12.03 6.57 -21.47
C ALA A 67 -11.44 6.55 -20.04
N GLU A 68 -10.63 5.54 -19.73
CA GLU A 68 -9.85 5.52 -18.49
C GLU A 68 -8.86 6.69 -18.46
N LEU A 69 -8.86 7.43 -17.36
CA LEU A 69 -7.92 8.53 -17.14
C LEU A 69 -6.58 7.97 -16.70
N THR A 70 -5.50 8.40 -17.36
CA THR A 70 -4.12 8.06 -16.98
C THR A 70 -3.81 8.56 -15.57
N LEU A 71 -2.72 8.07 -14.98
CA LEU A 71 -2.27 8.56 -13.69
C LEU A 71 -1.94 10.05 -13.69
N HIS A 72 -1.40 10.56 -14.79
CA HIS A 72 -1.14 11.99 -14.95
C HIS A 72 -2.44 12.78 -14.93
N GLU A 73 -3.45 12.32 -15.66
CA GLU A 73 -4.78 12.94 -15.65
C GLU A 73 -5.47 12.88 -14.28
N ARG A 74 -5.04 11.96 -13.42
CA ARG A 74 -5.53 11.79 -12.05
C ARG A 74 -4.68 12.53 -11.01
N ASP A 75 -3.60 13.19 -11.42
CA ASP A 75 -2.60 13.83 -10.56
C ASP A 75 -2.00 12.84 -9.52
N LEU A 76 -1.62 11.65 -10.01
CA LEU A 76 -1.05 10.53 -9.24
C LEU A 76 0.21 9.96 -9.90
N ASP A 77 0.92 10.78 -10.67
CA ASP A 77 2.09 10.38 -11.47
C ASP A 77 3.41 10.32 -10.67
N THR A 78 3.37 10.70 -9.39
CA THR A 78 4.54 10.72 -8.49
C THR A 78 4.39 9.69 -7.37
N ILE A 79 5.51 9.10 -6.93
CA ILE A 79 5.53 8.08 -5.87
C ILE A 79 6.34 8.59 -4.68
N CYS A 80 5.68 8.75 -3.53
CA CYS A 80 6.32 9.21 -2.31
C CYS A 80 7.45 8.24 -1.88
N PRO A 81 8.72 8.68 -1.72
CA PRO A 81 9.83 7.79 -1.35
C PRO A 81 9.77 7.29 0.10
N GLY A 82 8.91 7.89 0.93
CA GLY A 82 8.61 7.42 2.27
C GLY A 82 7.66 6.22 2.25
N CYS A 83 6.36 6.46 2.09
CA CYS A 83 5.35 5.42 2.15
C CYS A 83 5.08 4.66 0.84
N MET A 84 5.71 5.04 -0.29
CA MET A 84 5.45 4.52 -1.64
C MET A 84 4.03 4.76 -2.16
N ALA A 85 3.24 5.61 -1.50
CA ALA A 85 1.94 6.01 -2.01
C ALA A 85 2.08 6.90 -3.24
N ARG A 86 1.15 6.76 -4.18
CA ARG A 86 1.03 7.68 -5.30
C ARG A 86 0.44 9.00 -4.83
N VAL A 87 1.07 10.08 -5.24
CA VAL A 87 0.73 11.45 -4.86
C VAL A 87 0.81 12.36 -6.08
N SER A 88 0.22 13.53 -5.94
CA SER A 88 0.36 14.63 -6.91
C SER A 88 1.83 14.98 -7.12
N GLY A 89 2.22 15.16 -8.38
CA GLY A 89 3.54 15.71 -8.74
C GLY A 89 3.69 17.18 -8.34
N GLN A 90 2.59 17.87 -8.03
CA GLN A 90 2.58 19.24 -7.53
C GLN A 90 2.60 19.31 -6.00
N ALA A 91 2.41 18.20 -5.30
CA ALA A 91 2.44 18.17 -3.85
C ALA A 91 3.86 18.47 -3.33
N ARG A 92 3.98 19.37 -2.36
CA ARG A 92 5.24 19.58 -1.62
C ARG A 92 5.45 18.50 -0.55
N PHE A 93 4.36 17.97 -0.01
CA PHE A 93 4.35 16.96 1.05
C PHE A 93 3.37 15.84 0.71
N CYS A 94 3.71 14.62 1.09
CA CYS A 94 2.86 13.45 0.92
C CYS A 94 1.66 13.56 1.84
N HIS A 95 0.45 13.50 1.29
CA HIS A 95 -0.79 13.55 2.08
C HIS A 95 -1.03 12.28 2.92
N HIS A 96 -0.28 11.20 2.66
CA HIS A 96 -0.37 9.96 3.44
C HIS A 96 0.60 9.89 4.62
N CYS A 97 1.81 10.46 4.49
CA CYS A 97 2.85 10.28 5.52
C CYS A 97 3.63 11.56 5.87
N GLY A 98 3.31 12.70 5.27
CA GLY A 98 3.95 13.98 5.56
C GLY A 98 5.36 14.16 5.00
N ASN A 99 5.98 13.12 4.40
CA ASN A 99 7.31 13.26 3.83
C ASN A 99 7.32 14.30 2.69
N PRO A 100 8.37 15.13 2.59
CA PRO A 100 8.56 15.98 1.43
C PRO A 100 8.56 15.14 0.15
N VAL A 101 7.72 15.52 -0.80
CA VAL A 101 7.74 14.93 -2.14
C VAL A 101 8.85 15.64 -2.88
N LEU A 102 9.92 14.90 -3.16
CA LEU A 102 11.05 15.45 -3.90
C LEU A 102 10.63 15.61 -5.37
N ALA A 103 10.33 16.84 -5.77
CA ALA A 103 10.12 17.19 -7.17
C ALA A 103 11.38 16.79 -7.96
N GLY A 104 11.23 15.93 -8.97
CA GLY A 104 12.36 15.41 -9.77
C GLY A 104 12.59 13.91 -9.71
N GLN A 105 11.64 13.10 -9.22
CA GLN A 105 11.64 11.65 -9.42
C GLN A 105 11.23 11.27 -10.87
N ALA A 106 11.86 11.93 -11.84
CA ALA A 106 11.64 11.67 -13.25
C ALA A 106 11.92 10.20 -13.54
N ALA A 107 11.12 9.60 -14.42
CA ALA A 107 11.44 8.28 -14.94
C ALA A 107 12.87 8.30 -15.49
N ALA A 108 13.70 7.34 -15.08
CA ALA A 108 15.05 7.18 -15.57
C ALA A 108 15.10 6.73 -17.05
N GLY A 109 13.93 6.53 -17.68
CA GLY A 109 13.73 6.09 -19.05
C GLY A 109 12.61 5.06 -19.17
N GLU A 110 12.22 4.75 -20.41
CA GLU A 110 11.43 3.55 -20.71
C GLU A 110 12.28 2.31 -20.41
N SER A 111 11.73 1.36 -19.66
CA SER A 111 12.38 0.08 -19.46
C SER A 111 12.09 -0.87 -20.63
N GLY A 112 12.91 -1.92 -20.76
CA GLY A 112 12.60 -3.05 -21.65
C GLY A 112 11.38 -3.88 -21.20
N TYR A 113 10.82 -3.61 -20.02
CA TYR A 113 9.72 -4.37 -19.45
C TYR A 113 8.35 -3.88 -19.95
N ARG A 114 7.39 -4.80 -19.94
CA ARG A 114 5.99 -4.56 -20.34
C ARG A 114 5.07 -4.74 -19.15
N CYS A 115 4.02 -3.93 -19.09
CA CYS A 115 3.00 -4.02 -18.07
C CYS A 115 2.19 -5.32 -18.28
N PRO A 116 2.14 -6.22 -17.30
CA PRO A 116 1.41 -7.48 -17.41
C PRO A 116 -0.09 -7.33 -17.09
N ALA A 117 -0.53 -6.15 -16.64
CA ALA A 117 -1.92 -5.85 -16.28
C ALA A 117 -2.69 -5.12 -17.39
N CYS A 118 -2.01 -4.24 -18.14
CA CYS A 118 -2.62 -3.49 -19.24
C CYS A 118 -2.63 -4.31 -20.53
N GLU A 119 -3.68 -4.14 -21.33
CA GLU A 119 -3.69 -4.56 -22.73
C GLU A 119 -2.78 -3.65 -23.58
N GLY A 120 -2.20 -4.21 -24.65
CA GLY A 120 -1.46 -3.46 -25.67
C GLY A 120 0.02 -3.16 -25.38
N GLU A 121 0.77 -4.11 -24.81
CA GLU A 121 2.24 -4.05 -24.61
C GLU A 121 2.77 -2.69 -24.10
N ARG A 122 2.16 -2.16 -23.03
CA ARG A 122 2.59 -0.86 -22.50
C ARG A 122 3.95 -0.96 -21.80
N PRO A 123 4.93 -0.09 -22.10
CA PRO A 123 6.21 -0.12 -21.41
C PRO A 123 6.06 0.31 -19.95
N LEU A 124 6.90 -0.27 -19.08
CA LEU A 124 7.04 0.22 -17.71
C LEU A 124 8.11 1.32 -17.67
N ALA A 125 7.85 2.39 -16.92
CA ALA A 125 8.83 3.42 -16.65
C ALA A 125 9.76 2.99 -15.52
N SER A 126 11.07 3.13 -15.69
CA SER A 126 12.03 2.90 -14.61
C SER A 126 12.06 4.10 -13.68
N ARG A 127 12.03 3.88 -12.36
CA ARG A 127 12.14 4.94 -11.35
C ARG A 127 13.14 4.61 -10.28
N ARG A 128 13.74 5.67 -9.74
CA ARG A 128 14.63 5.63 -8.58
C ARG A 128 14.10 6.60 -7.53
N LEU A 129 13.69 6.08 -6.38
CA LEU A 129 12.98 6.85 -5.38
C LEU A 129 13.85 7.18 -4.17
N GLY A 130 13.85 8.46 -3.81
CA GLY A 130 14.48 8.98 -2.59
C GLY A 130 16.00 8.82 -2.54
N ARG A 131 16.59 9.18 -1.40
CA ARG A 131 18.04 9.06 -1.17
C ARG A 131 18.52 7.62 -1.10
N ALA A 132 17.63 6.71 -0.68
CA ALA A 132 17.91 5.29 -0.63
C ALA A 132 17.93 4.63 -2.01
N ASN A 133 17.66 5.39 -3.08
CA ASN A 133 17.75 4.95 -4.48
C ASN A 133 16.97 3.65 -4.75
N VAL A 134 15.75 3.57 -4.22
CA VAL A 134 14.88 2.41 -4.39
C VAL A 134 14.49 2.33 -5.87
N ALA A 135 14.98 1.32 -6.56
CA ALA A 135 14.68 1.08 -7.96
C ALA A 135 13.36 0.30 -8.09
N LEU A 136 12.46 0.78 -8.95
CA LEU A 136 11.22 0.10 -9.29
C LEU A 136 10.79 0.44 -10.72
N PHE A 137 9.80 -0.29 -11.22
CA PHE A 137 9.21 -0.03 -12.54
C PHE A 137 7.71 0.17 -12.40
N ASP A 138 7.17 1.22 -13.01
CA ASP A 138 5.75 1.54 -12.87
C ASP A 138 5.04 1.78 -14.21
N CYS A 139 3.75 1.44 -14.26
CA CYS A 139 2.93 1.71 -15.44
C CYS A 139 2.24 3.07 -15.28
N SER A 140 2.41 3.98 -16.24
CA SER A 140 1.75 5.30 -16.25
C SER A 140 0.22 5.25 -16.46
N SER A 141 -0.30 4.11 -16.93
CA SER A 141 -1.73 3.92 -17.17
C SER A 141 -2.45 3.34 -15.96
N CYS A 142 -2.21 2.06 -15.63
CA CYS A 142 -2.91 1.40 -14.53
C CYS A 142 -2.30 1.73 -13.15
N GLY A 143 -1.08 2.27 -13.12
CA GLY A 143 -0.37 2.59 -11.88
C GLY A 143 0.21 1.42 -11.12
N GLY A 144 0.15 0.21 -11.69
CA GLY A 144 0.82 -0.96 -11.13
C GLY A 144 2.34 -0.81 -11.12
N ILE A 145 2.97 -1.50 -10.18
CA ILE A 145 4.39 -1.40 -9.83
C ILE A 145 5.00 -2.80 -9.84
N TRP A 146 6.12 -2.94 -10.52
CA TRP A 146 7.02 -4.09 -10.43
C TRP A 146 8.23 -3.73 -9.56
N ILE A 147 8.52 -4.58 -8.57
CA ILE A 147 9.69 -4.46 -7.70
C ILE A 147 10.42 -5.81 -7.66
N GLU A 148 11.74 -5.75 -7.82
CA GLU A 148 12.62 -6.91 -7.65
C GLU A 148 12.57 -7.41 -6.20
N LYS A 149 12.66 -8.73 -6.02
CA LYS A 149 12.42 -9.39 -4.72
C LYS A 149 13.30 -8.81 -3.61
N GLU A 150 14.58 -8.61 -3.89
CA GLU A 150 15.58 -8.11 -2.94
C GLU A 150 15.28 -6.67 -2.52
N ILE A 151 14.81 -5.84 -3.46
CA ILE A 151 14.40 -4.47 -3.17
C ILE A 151 13.15 -4.45 -2.29
N PHE A 152 12.18 -5.33 -2.56
CA PHE A 152 11.00 -5.45 -1.72
C PHE A 152 11.35 -5.89 -0.30
N GLU A 153 12.26 -6.85 -0.12
CA GLU A 153 12.73 -7.28 1.20
C GLU A 153 13.31 -6.10 2.01
N VAL A 154 14.15 -5.27 1.38
CA VAL A 154 14.68 -4.05 2.01
C VAL A 154 13.56 -3.07 2.40
N LEU A 155 12.53 -2.91 1.57
CA LEU A 155 11.38 -2.05 1.90
C LEU A 155 10.55 -2.60 3.05
N ALA A 156 10.30 -3.91 3.06
CA ALA A 156 9.57 -4.59 4.13
C ALA A 156 10.33 -4.48 5.46
N ASP A 157 11.65 -4.68 5.46
CA ASP A 157 12.47 -4.55 6.67
C ASP A 157 12.50 -3.13 7.22
N ARG A 158 12.59 -2.12 6.34
CA ARG A 158 12.46 -0.71 6.75
C ARG A 158 11.09 -0.40 7.34
N ALA A 159 10.03 -0.95 6.75
CA ALA A 159 8.68 -0.79 7.27
C ALA A 159 8.54 -1.44 8.67
N ARG A 160 9.10 -2.64 8.87
CA ARG A 160 9.15 -3.32 10.18
C ARG A 160 9.92 -2.53 11.24
N ALA A 161 11.06 -1.94 10.85
CA ALA A 161 11.88 -1.13 11.74
C ALA A 161 11.23 0.22 12.11
N GLY A 162 10.12 0.60 11.46
CA GLY A 162 9.53 1.92 11.60
C GLY A 162 10.42 3.05 11.06
N HIS A 163 11.44 2.72 10.27
CA HIS A 163 12.44 3.67 9.76
C HIS A 163 12.17 4.00 8.30
N LEU A 164 11.41 5.07 8.09
CA LEU A 164 11.48 5.89 6.87
C LEU A 164 11.96 7.28 7.31
N PRO A 165 12.79 7.96 6.49
CA PRO A 165 13.70 9.00 6.96
C PRO A 165 12.96 10.06 7.78
N GLU A 166 13.57 10.39 8.93
CA GLU A 166 13.10 11.31 9.96
C GLU A 166 12.34 12.50 9.41
N VAL A 167 11.10 12.65 9.88
CA VAL A 167 10.22 13.78 9.58
C VAL A 167 10.56 14.90 10.56
N PHE A 168 11.04 16.02 10.03
CA PHE A 168 10.86 17.32 10.68
C PHE A 168 9.35 17.61 10.75
N GLY A 169 8.82 17.77 11.96
CA GLY A 169 7.47 18.32 12.20
C GLY A 169 6.42 17.24 12.46
N GLY A 170 6.08 17.10 13.74
CA GLY A 170 5.15 16.10 14.25
C GLY A 170 3.73 16.22 13.70
N GLY A 171 3.21 15.05 13.36
CA GLY A 171 1.81 14.76 13.17
C GLY A 171 1.71 13.26 12.94
N ALA A 172 1.07 12.53 13.85
CA ALA A 172 0.61 11.18 13.53
C ALA A 172 -0.22 11.29 12.24
N PRO A 173 0.00 10.44 11.23
CA PRO A 173 -0.88 10.42 10.07
C PRO A 173 -2.31 10.25 10.60
N SER A 174 -3.17 11.21 10.31
CA SER A 174 -4.61 11.01 10.47
C SER A 174 -4.95 9.72 9.74
N PRO A 175 -5.72 8.79 10.32
CA PRO A 175 -6.30 7.70 9.56
C PRO A 175 -7.29 8.32 8.57
N ALA A 176 -6.78 8.84 7.45
CA ALA A 176 -7.55 8.83 6.23
C ALA A 176 -7.85 7.35 6.02
N GLU A 177 -9.11 6.96 6.24
CA GLU A 177 -9.65 5.70 5.79
C GLU A 177 -9.41 5.64 4.29
N ILE A 178 -8.24 5.13 3.91
CA ILE A 178 -8.04 4.58 2.58
C ILE A 178 -9.03 3.42 2.60
N PRO A 179 -10.10 3.47 1.79
CA PRO A 179 -11.02 2.36 1.71
C PRO A 179 -10.16 1.12 1.48
N PRO A 180 -10.38 0.00 2.21
CA PRO A 180 -9.70 -1.23 1.88
C PRO A 180 -9.84 -1.40 0.38
N ALA A 181 -8.72 -1.57 -0.33
CA ALA A 181 -8.71 -1.70 -1.77
C ALA A 181 -9.88 -2.62 -2.13
N PRO A 182 -10.89 -2.13 -2.88
CA PRO A 182 -12.08 -2.91 -3.08
C PRO A 182 -11.61 -4.23 -3.67
N ALA A 183 -12.02 -5.34 -3.04
CA ALA A 183 -11.90 -6.67 -3.59
C ALA A 183 -12.80 -6.72 -4.84
N THR A 184 -12.42 -5.96 -5.86
CA THR A 184 -13.05 -6.01 -7.16
C THR A 184 -12.74 -7.40 -7.66
N ALA A 185 -13.79 -8.19 -7.83
CA ALA A 185 -13.76 -9.48 -8.48
C ALA A 185 -13.44 -9.27 -9.97
N GLN A 186 -12.22 -8.81 -10.25
CA GLN A 186 -11.61 -8.91 -11.56
C GLN A 186 -11.51 -10.41 -11.86
N PRO A 187 -11.87 -10.87 -13.07
CA PRO A 187 -11.69 -12.27 -13.43
C PRO A 187 -10.24 -12.68 -13.13
N LEU A 188 -10.05 -13.83 -12.48
CA LEU A 188 -8.75 -14.36 -12.08
C LEU A 188 -7.86 -14.56 -13.32
N ARG A 189 -7.13 -13.51 -13.71
CA ARG A 189 -6.14 -13.55 -14.79
C ARG A 189 -4.77 -13.62 -14.15
N TYR A 190 -4.15 -14.79 -14.23
CA TYR A 190 -2.74 -14.94 -13.88
C TYR A 190 -1.89 -14.10 -14.82
N ARG A 191 -0.95 -13.36 -14.24
CA ARG A 191 -0.09 -12.42 -14.97
C ARG A 191 1.27 -13.05 -15.24
N PRO A 192 1.87 -12.87 -16.43
CA PRO A 192 3.24 -13.28 -16.68
C PRO A 192 4.22 -12.39 -15.92
N CYS A 193 5.31 -12.97 -15.43
CA CYS A 193 6.42 -12.23 -14.86
C CYS A 193 7.07 -11.35 -15.93
N VAL A 194 7.29 -10.07 -15.61
CA VAL A 194 7.87 -9.11 -16.56
C VAL A 194 9.30 -9.44 -16.99
N THR A 195 10.01 -10.25 -16.20
CA THR A 195 11.40 -10.66 -16.46
C THR A 195 11.50 -11.98 -17.23
N CYS A 196 10.74 -13.01 -16.83
CA CYS A 196 10.89 -14.36 -17.40
C CYS A 196 9.65 -14.94 -18.10
N GLY A 197 8.54 -14.22 -18.09
CA GLY A 197 7.29 -14.66 -18.71
C GLY A 197 6.52 -15.76 -17.95
N ALA A 198 7.12 -16.40 -16.93
CA ALA A 198 6.43 -17.42 -16.13
C ALA A 198 5.23 -16.83 -15.39
N LEU A 199 4.13 -17.59 -15.27
CA LEU A 199 2.94 -17.15 -14.55
C LEU A 199 3.27 -16.89 -13.07
N MET A 200 2.87 -15.71 -12.60
CA MET A 200 3.04 -15.29 -11.21
C MET A 200 1.92 -15.85 -10.35
N SER A 201 2.23 -16.26 -9.13
CA SER A 201 1.24 -16.72 -8.16
C SER A 201 0.60 -15.54 -7.46
N ARG A 202 -0.72 -15.35 -7.63
CA ARG A 202 -1.50 -14.36 -6.92
C ARG A 202 -1.74 -14.80 -5.47
N ARG A 203 -1.19 -14.11 -4.48
CA ARG A 203 -1.25 -14.47 -3.05
C ARG A 203 -1.70 -13.27 -2.21
N ASN A 204 -2.50 -13.49 -1.16
CA ASN A 204 -2.73 -12.48 -0.13
C ASN A 204 -1.51 -12.42 0.80
N TYR A 205 -0.85 -11.26 0.89
CA TYR A 205 0.36 -11.13 1.69
C TYR A 205 0.07 -11.39 3.17
N GLY A 206 0.89 -12.23 3.81
CA GLY A 206 0.66 -12.65 5.21
C GLY A 206 -0.68 -13.35 5.44
N ARG A 207 -1.37 -13.81 4.38
CA ARG A 207 -2.71 -14.46 4.38
C ARG A 207 -3.87 -13.63 4.96
N LYS A 208 -3.59 -12.48 5.57
CA LYS A 208 -4.56 -11.66 6.32
C LYS A 208 -4.41 -10.16 6.05
N SER A 209 -3.42 -9.71 5.29
CA SER A 209 -3.24 -8.28 5.01
C SER A 209 -4.40 -7.70 4.20
N GLY A 210 -5.07 -8.54 3.41
CA GLY A 210 -6.07 -8.10 2.43
C GLY A 210 -5.46 -7.50 1.17
N VAL A 211 -4.12 -7.39 1.12
CA VAL A 211 -3.38 -6.96 -0.05
C VAL A 211 -3.01 -8.18 -0.89
N ILE A 212 -3.49 -8.19 -2.12
CA ILE A 212 -3.16 -9.23 -3.09
C ILE A 212 -1.88 -8.83 -3.81
N VAL A 213 -0.99 -9.79 -4.04
CA VAL A 213 0.30 -9.55 -4.69
C VAL A 213 0.54 -10.69 -5.68
N ASP A 214 0.95 -10.35 -6.90
CA ASP A 214 1.36 -11.37 -7.88
C ASP A 214 2.87 -11.61 -7.75
N VAL A 215 3.26 -12.83 -7.40
CA VAL A 215 4.63 -13.18 -7.02
C VAL A 215 5.27 -14.05 -8.09
N CYS A 216 6.41 -13.61 -8.62
CA CYS A 216 7.33 -14.51 -9.31
C CYS A 216 8.25 -15.15 -8.28
N ALA A 217 8.34 -16.48 -8.28
CA ALA A 217 9.22 -17.21 -7.36
C ALA A 217 10.70 -16.80 -7.45
N ARG A 218 11.14 -16.27 -8.61
CA ARG A 218 12.55 -15.96 -8.89
C ARG A 218 12.90 -14.48 -8.93
N HIS A 219 12.04 -13.62 -9.47
CA HIS A 219 12.48 -12.27 -9.88
C HIS A 219 11.91 -11.14 -9.02
N GLY A 220 10.65 -11.23 -8.60
CA GLY A 220 10.01 -10.07 -7.98
C GLY A 220 8.51 -10.18 -7.81
N LEU A 221 7.92 -9.03 -7.51
CA LEU A 221 6.53 -8.89 -7.14
C LEU A 221 5.88 -7.78 -7.96
N TRP A 222 4.64 -8.03 -8.36
CA TRP A 222 3.76 -7.04 -8.98
C TRP A 222 2.69 -6.61 -7.98
N PHE A 223 2.49 -5.29 -7.90
CA PHE A 223 1.47 -4.62 -7.09
C PHE A 223 0.57 -3.80 -8.01
N ASP A 224 -0.73 -3.95 -7.88
CA ASP A 224 -1.70 -3.05 -8.48
C ASP A 224 -1.72 -1.69 -7.75
N LEU A 225 -2.54 -0.78 -8.28
CA LEU A 225 -2.67 0.56 -7.73
C LEU A 225 -3.06 0.50 -6.24
N HIS A 226 -2.30 1.19 -5.40
CA HIS A 226 -2.43 1.27 -3.94
C HIS A 226 -2.05 0.00 -3.13
N GLU A 227 -1.69 -1.11 -3.77
CA GLU A 227 -1.37 -2.33 -3.03
C GLU A 227 -0.04 -2.21 -2.27
N LEU A 228 1.01 -1.66 -2.89
CA LEU A 228 2.33 -1.53 -2.27
C LEU A 228 2.30 -0.63 -1.01
N ASP A 229 1.74 0.57 -1.08
CA ASP A 229 1.71 1.48 0.07
C ASP A 229 0.79 0.96 1.17
N SER A 230 -0.32 0.30 0.80
CA SER A 230 -1.20 -0.38 1.75
C SER A 230 -0.48 -1.51 2.48
N LEU A 231 0.31 -2.31 1.76
CA LEU A 231 1.10 -3.37 2.37
C LEU A 231 2.18 -2.82 3.31
N LEU A 232 2.96 -1.83 2.85
CA LEU A 232 4.01 -1.21 3.68
C LEU A 232 3.44 -0.51 4.92
N ARG A 233 2.23 0.05 4.83
CA ARG A 233 1.49 0.59 5.98
C ARG A 233 1.11 -0.53 6.95
N TRP A 234 0.48 -1.60 6.46
CA TRP A 234 0.08 -2.74 7.27
C TRP A 234 1.26 -3.40 8.00
N ILE A 235 2.40 -3.58 7.32
CA ILE A 235 3.64 -4.10 7.92
C ILE A 235 4.10 -3.19 9.07
N ARG A 236 4.18 -1.88 8.82
CA ARG A 236 4.63 -0.88 9.81
C ARG A 236 3.73 -0.82 11.03
N GLU A 237 2.43 -0.99 10.84
CA GLU A 237 1.47 -1.04 11.92
C GLU A 237 1.56 -2.35 12.74
N GLY A 238 2.46 -3.28 12.40
CA GLY A 238 2.62 -4.55 13.10
C GLY A 238 1.62 -5.61 12.65
N GLY A 239 1.05 -5.45 11.45
CA GLY A 239 0.07 -6.39 10.89
C GLY A 239 0.57 -7.83 10.80
N GLU A 240 1.85 -8.04 10.47
CA GLU A 240 2.47 -9.37 10.41
C GLU A 240 2.37 -10.11 11.77
N ALA A 241 2.76 -9.43 12.86
CA ALA A 241 2.70 -10.01 14.19
C ALA A 241 1.25 -10.32 14.64
N ARG A 242 0.29 -9.45 14.28
CA ARG A 242 -1.14 -9.70 14.55
C ARG A 242 -1.67 -10.89 13.75
N ALA A 243 -1.31 -10.98 12.47
CA ALA A 243 -1.72 -12.08 11.60
C ALA A 243 -1.17 -13.42 12.09
N GLU A 244 0.11 -13.46 12.50
CA GLU A 244 0.71 -14.66 13.07
C GLU A 244 0.04 -15.08 14.37
N LYS A 245 -0.26 -14.14 15.27
CA LYS A 245 -0.99 -14.42 16.51
C LYS A 245 -2.37 -15.02 16.23
N LEU A 246 -3.14 -14.38 15.34
CA LEU A 246 -4.47 -14.85 14.95
C LEU A 246 -4.43 -16.24 14.31
N GLN A 247 -3.44 -16.51 13.47
CA GLN A 247 -3.25 -17.82 12.83
C GLN A 247 -3.00 -18.90 13.89
N ARG A 248 -2.08 -18.66 14.84
CA ARG A 248 -1.80 -19.58 15.94
C ARG A 248 -3.02 -19.82 16.84
N GLU A 249 -3.84 -18.80 17.06
CA GLU A 249 -5.10 -18.91 17.81
C GLU A 249 -6.13 -19.75 17.04
N GLN A 250 -6.26 -19.56 15.73
CA GLN A 250 -7.14 -20.35 14.85
C GLN A 250 -6.73 -21.83 14.85
N GLU A 251 -5.45 -22.13 14.64
CA GLU A 251 -4.93 -23.50 14.66
C GLU A 251 -5.19 -24.19 16.02
N LYS A 252 -5.02 -23.48 17.14
CA LYS A 252 -5.35 -24.01 18.47
C LYS A 252 -6.85 -24.30 18.63
N MET A 253 -7.70 -23.43 18.09
CA MET A 253 -9.15 -23.62 18.13
C MET A 253 -9.59 -24.80 17.26
N GLU A 254 -9.00 -24.97 16.08
CA GLU A 254 -9.26 -26.11 15.19
C GLU A 254 -8.82 -27.43 15.84
N ILE A 255 -7.61 -27.49 16.41
CA ILE A 255 -7.13 -28.68 17.15
C ILE A 255 -8.05 -28.99 18.34
N ARG A 256 -8.52 -27.96 19.06
CA ARG A 256 -9.47 -28.15 20.18
C ARG A 256 -10.81 -28.70 19.69
N GLN A 257 -11.34 -28.18 18.58
CA GLN A 257 -12.59 -28.66 17.98
C GLN A 257 -12.47 -30.10 17.47
N GLN A 258 -11.35 -30.46 16.82
CA GLN A 258 -11.08 -31.83 16.38
C GLN A 258 -11.07 -32.81 17.55
N ARG A 259 -10.37 -32.49 18.65
CA ARG A 259 -10.35 -33.33 19.86
C ARG A 259 -11.74 -33.49 20.50
N LEU A 260 -12.54 -32.43 20.53
CA LEU A 260 -13.93 -32.48 20.99
C LEU A 260 -14.80 -33.36 20.07
N GLY A 261 -14.63 -33.24 18.75
CA GLY A 261 -15.33 -34.06 17.75
C GLY A 261 -14.99 -35.54 17.88
N GLU A 262 -13.72 -35.91 17.99
CA GLU A 262 -13.24 -37.28 18.21
C GLU A 262 -13.76 -37.87 19.54
N SER A 263 -13.81 -37.05 20.60
CA SER A 263 -14.34 -37.47 21.91
C SER A 263 -15.85 -37.76 21.90
N LEU A 264 -16.61 -37.24 20.92
CA LEU A 264 -18.05 -37.46 20.78
C LEU A 264 -18.40 -38.62 19.83
N GLN A 265 -17.42 -39.17 19.10
CA GLN A 265 -17.64 -40.30 18.18
C GLN A 265 -18.02 -41.67 18.82
N PRO A 266 -17.77 -42.00 20.11
CA PRO A 266 -18.11 -43.33 20.63
C PRO A 266 -19.62 -43.64 20.73
N TRP A 267 -20.51 -42.64 20.58
CA TRP A 267 -21.96 -42.80 20.82
C TRP A 267 -22.82 -42.89 19.56
N ASN A 268 -22.23 -42.82 18.35
CA ASN A 268 -22.95 -42.89 17.07
C ASN A 268 -22.82 -44.24 16.34
N GLN A 269 -22.39 -45.30 17.02
CA GLN A 269 -22.43 -46.66 16.47
C GLN A 269 -23.79 -47.32 16.76
N PRO A 270 -24.46 -47.94 15.78
CA PRO A 270 -25.67 -48.72 16.02
C PRO A 270 -25.38 -49.87 16.99
N GLU A 271 -26.34 -50.17 17.88
CA GLU A 271 -26.21 -51.11 19.02
C GLU A 271 -25.81 -52.56 18.69
N SER A 272 -25.66 -52.93 17.42
CA SER A 272 -25.43 -54.30 16.98
C SER A 272 -24.00 -54.84 17.16
N GLU A 273 -23.02 -54.02 17.60
CA GLU A 273 -21.60 -54.44 17.70
C GLU A 273 -20.97 -54.23 19.08
N ARG A 274 -21.77 -54.15 20.15
CA ARG A 274 -21.24 -54.14 21.53
C ARG A 274 -20.88 -55.56 22.00
N THR A 275 -19.84 -56.14 21.42
CA THR A 275 -19.16 -57.30 21.99
C THR A 275 -17.64 -57.11 22.02
N ILE A 276 -17.16 -56.92 23.25
CA ILE A 276 -15.85 -57.36 23.78
C ILE A 276 -14.61 -56.84 23.06
N PHE A 277 -13.99 -55.79 23.60
CA PHE A 277 -12.53 -55.67 23.56
C PHE A 277 -11.99 -55.10 24.88
N SER A 278 -11.43 -56.00 25.69
CA SER A 278 -10.63 -55.64 26.86
C SER A 278 -9.13 -55.75 26.50
N ARG A 279 -8.34 -54.81 27.05
CA ARG A 279 -6.86 -54.82 27.20
C ARG A 279 -5.99 -54.94 25.93
N HIS A 280 -5.22 -53.90 25.63
CA HIS A 280 -3.83 -53.80 26.13
C HIS A 280 -3.22 -52.41 25.91
N ARG A 281 -2.42 -51.99 26.89
CA ARG A 281 -1.70 -50.72 26.99
C ARG A 281 -0.21 -51.02 26.82
N SER A 282 0.41 -50.47 25.78
CA SER A 282 1.85 -50.23 25.60
C SER A 282 1.94 -49.11 24.55
N GLY A 283 2.61 -47.97 24.72
CA GLY A 283 3.83 -47.67 25.46
C GLY A 283 4.95 -47.47 24.46
N VAL A 284 5.03 -46.31 23.79
CA VAL A 284 6.23 -45.88 23.03
C VAL A 284 6.40 -44.36 23.14
N MET A 285 7.54 -43.95 23.71
CA MET A 285 8.10 -42.60 23.69
C MET A 285 8.81 -42.34 22.36
N GLY A 286 8.84 -41.08 21.89
CA GLY A 286 9.61 -40.71 20.68
C GLY A 286 9.66 -39.21 20.42
N GLU A 287 10.49 -38.53 21.21
CA GLU A 287 11.36 -37.38 20.92
C GLU A 287 10.86 -36.13 20.15
N LEU A 288 11.01 -35.01 20.87
CA LEU A 288 11.13 -33.63 20.38
C LEU A 288 12.45 -33.45 19.62
N ALA A 289 12.43 -32.74 18.49
CA ALA A 289 13.61 -32.08 17.96
C ALA A 289 13.28 -30.67 17.44
N SER A 290 14.00 -29.72 18.02
CA SER A 290 13.98 -28.28 17.80
C SER A 290 14.39 -27.87 16.39
N GLY A 291 13.84 -26.75 15.93
CA GLY A 291 14.30 -26.04 14.74
C GLY A 291 13.67 -24.65 14.62
N LEU A 292 13.81 -23.80 15.64
CA LEU A 292 13.43 -22.38 15.58
C LEU A 292 14.66 -21.50 15.58
N LEU A 293 15.24 -21.30 14.40
CA LEU A 293 16.10 -20.15 14.07
C LEU A 293 15.92 -19.82 12.59
N GLY A 294 15.48 -18.60 12.30
CA GLY A 294 15.72 -17.94 11.01
C GLY A 294 14.48 -17.65 10.16
N GLY A 295 14.02 -16.40 10.23
CA GLY A 295 13.51 -15.64 9.08
C GLY A 295 12.09 -15.96 8.61
N ALA A 296 11.20 -14.97 8.74
CA ALA A 296 9.83 -14.97 8.22
C ALA A 296 9.66 -15.23 6.70
N ILE A 297 10.75 -15.49 5.96
CA ILE A 297 10.74 -15.67 4.50
C ILE A 297 10.46 -17.12 4.09
N ARG A 298 10.68 -18.11 4.98
CA ARG A 298 10.50 -19.52 4.60
C ARG A 298 9.04 -19.91 4.32
N TRP A 299 8.07 -19.11 4.77
CA TRP A 299 6.63 -19.39 4.59
C TRP A 299 6.00 -18.77 3.33
N PHE A 300 6.74 -17.99 2.53
CA PHE A 300 6.17 -17.25 1.39
C PHE A 300 6.55 -17.81 0.01
N PHE A 301 7.67 -18.53 -0.11
CA PHE A 301 8.21 -19.01 -1.40
C PHE A 301 8.15 -20.52 -1.63
N GLU A 302 7.63 -21.29 -0.66
CA GLU A 302 7.17 -22.68 -0.88
C GLU A 302 5.69 -22.70 -1.32
#